data_AF-A0A0H1BC15-F1
#
_entry.id   AF-A0A0H1BC15-F1
#
_cell.length_a   1.000
_cell.length_b   1.000
_cell.length_c   1.000
_cell.angle_alpha   90.00
_cell.angle_beta   90.00
_cell.angle_gamma   90.00
#
_symmetry.space_group_name_H-M   'P 1'
#
loop_
_entity.id
_entity.type
_entity.pdbx_description
1 polymer ?
#
loop_
_entity_poly.entity_id
_entity_poly.type
_entity_poly.pdbx_seq_one_letter_code
_entity_poly.pdbx_strand_id
1 'polypeptide(L)'
;MYGELGNKLVQHAKRMQSLPHLPPYQTEMVRSVAREVRELDKDVARILEPFEGTFNPSENHATACALLVHHLSMRRNKRCLLAYHRARAEKLEEFCWQGRDVLDEQMQQGGAGAQSSGGHANSLSPEEMEYFRHYSDMLAAYKGQWIDIDLTGSLEPPKDLFIDVRVLKDAGEIQTEYG
;
A
#
# COMPACT_ATOMS: atom_id res chain seq x y z
N MET A 1 -16.90 -15.52 -11.31
CA MET A 1 -16.85 -14.63 -12.50
C MET A 1 -15.50 -13.93 -12.52
N TYR A 2 -14.94 -13.61 -13.70
CA TYR A 2 -13.65 -12.90 -13.78
C TYR A 2 -13.70 -11.54 -13.06
N GLY A 3 -12.61 -11.19 -12.39
CA GLY A 3 -12.43 -9.88 -11.74
C GLY A 3 -13.17 -9.68 -10.41
N GLU A 4 -13.82 -10.70 -9.85
CA GLU A 4 -14.47 -10.62 -8.53
C GLU A 4 -13.44 -10.38 -7.41
N LEU A 5 -12.31 -11.09 -7.47
CA LEU A 5 -11.21 -10.94 -6.51
C LEU A 5 -10.61 -9.52 -6.57
N GLY A 6 -10.45 -8.97 -7.79
CA GLY A 6 -10.01 -7.60 -7.98
C GLY A 6 -10.95 -6.58 -7.34
N ASN A 7 -12.27 -6.77 -7.45
CA ASN A 7 -13.25 -5.89 -6.80
C ASN A 7 -13.18 -5.98 -5.26
N LYS A 8 -13.04 -7.19 -4.71
CA LYS A 8 -12.85 -7.39 -3.26
C LYS A 8 -11.60 -6.68 -2.74
N LEU A 9 -10.51 -6.72 -3.51
CA LEU A 9 -9.26 -6.03 -3.18
C LEU A 9 -9.43 -4.50 -3.16
N VAL A 10 -10.15 -3.94 -4.14
CA VAL A 10 -10.44 -2.49 -4.17
C VAL A 10 -11.37 -2.08 -3.01
N GLN A 11 -12.35 -2.90 -2.65
CA GLN A 11 -13.19 -2.64 -1.47
C GLN A 11 -12.37 -2.68 -0.17
N HIS A 12 -11.37 -3.56 -0.09
CA HIS A 12 -10.42 -3.57 1.02
C HIS A 12 -9.58 -2.28 1.04
N ALA A 13 -9.07 -1.81 -0.11
CA ALA A 13 -8.36 -0.53 -0.22
C ALA A 13 -9.24 0.65 0.23
N LYS A 14 -10.51 0.70 -0.17
CA LYS A 14 -11.45 1.75 0.24
C LYS A 14 -11.67 1.77 1.76
N ARG A 15 -11.83 0.59 2.38
CA ARG A 15 -11.98 0.49 3.85
C ARG A 15 -10.72 0.97 4.56
N MET A 16 -9.55 0.58 4.06
CA MET A 16 -8.26 1.00 4.61
C MET A 16 -8.09 2.52 4.67
N GLN A 17 -8.57 3.27 3.66
CA GLN A 17 -8.46 4.73 3.66
C GLN A 17 -9.12 5.40 4.88
N SER A 18 -10.18 4.80 5.42
CA SER A 18 -10.86 5.30 6.63
C SER A 18 -10.23 4.86 7.95
N LEU A 19 -9.28 3.91 7.93
CA LEU A 19 -8.64 3.42 9.15
C LEU A 19 -7.43 4.29 9.52
N PRO A 20 -7.18 4.51 10.83
CA PRO A 20 -5.99 5.23 11.29
C PRO A 20 -4.71 4.39 11.24
N HIS A 21 -4.85 3.05 11.19
CA HIS A 21 -3.74 2.11 11.11
C HIS A 21 -3.80 1.31 9.81
N LEU A 22 -2.65 0.79 9.37
CA LEU A 22 -2.60 -0.05 8.18
C LEU A 22 -3.05 -1.49 8.51
N PRO A 23 -4.07 -2.04 7.83
CA PRO A 23 -4.45 -3.43 7.97
C PRO A 23 -3.41 -4.34 7.30
N PRO A 24 -3.40 -5.65 7.64
CA PRO A 24 -2.48 -6.62 7.04
C PRO A 24 -2.52 -6.64 5.52
N TYR A 25 -1.33 -6.75 4.92
CA TYR A 25 -1.19 -6.89 3.49
C TYR A 25 -1.82 -8.20 2.99
N GLN A 26 -2.71 -8.09 2.00
CA GLN A 26 -3.51 -9.19 1.51
C GLN A 26 -2.78 -10.04 0.46
N THR A 27 -1.68 -10.68 0.87
CA THR A 27 -0.78 -11.46 0.00
C THR A 27 -1.52 -12.50 -0.84
N GLU A 28 -2.40 -13.28 -0.22
CA GLU A 28 -3.10 -14.38 -0.91
C GLU A 28 -4.08 -13.86 -1.96
N MET A 29 -4.77 -12.75 -1.70
CA MET A 29 -5.67 -12.13 -2.68
C MET A 29 -4.88 -11.55 -3.86
N VAL A 30 -3.78 -10.84 -3.59
CA VAL A 30 -2.91 -10.29 -4.65
C VAL A 30 -2.34 -11.41 -5.52
N ARG A 31 -1.82 -12.48 -4.90
CA ARG A 31 -1.33 -13.67 -5.62
C ARG A 31 -2.41 -14.32 -6.46
N SER A 32 -3.64 -14.42 -5.94
CA SER A 32 -4.76 -15.01 -6.66
C SER A 32 -5.18 -14.19 -7.88
N VAL A 33 -5.25 -12.86 -7.75
CA VAL A 33 -5.52 -11.95 -8.89
C VAL A 33 -4.40 -12.02 -9.93
N ALA A 34 -3.14 -12.09 -9.49
CA ALA A 34 -1.99 -12.23 -10.39
C ALA A 34 -2.00 -13.58 -11.15
N ARG A 35 -2.38 -14.67 -10.47
CA ARG A 35 -2.58 -15.98 -11.12
C ARG A 35 -3.72 -15.92 -12.13
N GLU A 36 -4.84 -15.29 -11.80
CA GLU A 36 -5.97 -15.11 -12.73
C GLU A 36 -5.53 -14.37 -14.01
N VAL A 37 -4.73 -13.31 -13.89
CA VAL A 37 -4.17 -12.60 -15.05
C VAL A 37 -3.28 -13.51 -15.91
N ARG A 38 -2.42 -14.33 -15.29
CA ARG A 38 -1.55 -15.25 -16.01
C ARG A 38 -2.32 -16.38 -16.71
N GLU A 39 -3.38 -16.88 -16.08
CA GLU A 39 -4.25 -17.89 -16.71
C GLU A 39 -5.02 -17.31 -17.90
N LEU A 40 -5.56 -16.09 -17.77
CA LEU A 40 -6.18 -15.37 -18.89
C LEU A 40 -5.21 -15.15 -20.06
N ASP A 41 -3.94 -14.85 -19.77
CA ASP A 41 -2.90 -14.66 -20.78
C ASP A 41 -2.56 -15.99 -21.50
N LYS A 42 -2.45 -17.09 -20.74
CA LYS A 42 -2.28 -18.44 -21.33
C LYS A 42 -3.46 -18.85 -22.19
N ASP A 43 -4.69 -18.53 -21.77
CA ASP A 43 -5.89 -18.83 -22.55
C ASP A 43 -5.91 -18.02 -23.86
N VAL A 44 -5.53 -16.73 -23.81
CA VAL A 44 -5.34 -15.91 -25.02
C VAL A 44 -4.28 -16.51 -25.95
N ALA A 45 -3.14 -16.95 -25.41
CA ALA A 45 -2.10 -17.60 -26.20
C ALA A 45 -2.59 -18.90 -26.87
N ARG A 46 -3.34 -19.73 -26.13
CA ARG A 46 -3.93 -20.98 -26.66
C ARG A 46 -4.95 -20.73 -27.76
N ILE A 47 -5.75 -19.66 -27.64
CA ILE A 47 -6.73 -19.27 -28.67
C ILE A 47 -6.02 -18.77 -29.93
N LEU A 48 -4.87 -18.12 -29.79
CA LEU A 48 -4.10 -17.55 -30.91
C LEU A 48 -3.14 -18.55 -31.58
N GLU A 49 -2.77 -19.64 -30.89
CA GLU A 49 -1.85 -20.68 -31.39
C GLU A 49 -2.21 -21.20 -32.80
N PRO A 50 -3.49 -21.51 -33.13
CA PRO A 50 -3.86 -22.03 -34.45
C PRO A 50 -3.75 -21.02 -35.59
N PHE A 51 -3.62 -19.73 -35.28
CA PHE A 51 -3.62 -18.65 -36.28
C PHE A 51 -2.20 -18.23 -36.70
N GLU A 52 -1.14 -18.72 -36.03
CA GLU A 52 0.28 -18.47 -36.35
C GLU A 52 0.59 -17.00 -36.72
N GLY A 53 -0.05 -16.03 -36.04
CA GLY A 53 0.14 -14.59 -36.28
C GLY A 53 -0.66 -13.98 -37.44
N THR A 54 -1.43 -14.77 -38.18
CA THR A 54 -2.32 -14.33 -39.27
C THR A 54 -3.79 -14.23 -38.86
N PHE A 55 -4.05 -13.87 -37.60
CA PHE A 55 -5.41 -13.74 -37.10
C PHE A 55 -6.14 -12.54 -37.74
N ASN A 56 -7.20 -12.82 -38.52
CA ASN A 56 -8.09 -11.81 -39.06
C ASN A 56 -9.38 -11.69 -38.21
N PRO A 57 -9.59 -10.57 -37.48
CA PRO A 57 -10.78 -10.38 -36.64
C PRO A 57 -12.11 -10.38 -37.42
N SER A 58 -12.07 -10.02 -38.71
CA SER A 58 -13.27 -9.95 -39.57
C SER A 58 -13.75 -11.33 -40.06
N GLU A 59 -12.87 -12.32 -40.05
CA GLU A 59 -13.24 -13.69 -40.43
C GLU A 59 -13.79 -14.47 -39.23
N ASN A 60 -13.25 -14.20 -38.04
CA ASN A 60 -13.59 -14.92 -36.81
C ASN A 60 -14.12 -14.00 -35.71
N HIS A 61 -15.30 -13.42 -35.94
CA HIS A 61 -15.95 -12.48 -35.03
C HIS A 61 -16.13 -13.02 -33.59
N ALA A 62 -16.48 -14.30 -33.43
CA ALA A 62 -16.67 -14.91 -32.11
C ALA A 62 -15.35 -14.98 -31.32
N THR A 63 -14.27 -15.40 -31.97
CA THR A 63 -12.93 -15.46 -31.38
C THR A 63 -12.41 -14.06 -31.05
N ALA A 64 -12.63 -13.08 -31.93
CA ALA A 64 -12.27 -11.70 -31.68
C ALA A 64 -12.97 -11.13 -30.43
N CYS A 65 -14.26 -11.44 -30.24
CA CYS A 65 -15.00 -11.04 -29.04
C CYS A 65 -14.43 -11.70 -27.78
N ALA A 66 -14.12 -13.01 -27.82
CA ALA A 66 -13.53 -13.72 -26.69
C ALA A 66 -12.17 -13.13 -26.28
N LEU A 67 -11.29 -12.89 -27.26
CA LEU A 67 -9.98 -12.25 -27.05
C LEU A 67 -10.13 -10.85 -26.44
N LEU A 68 -11.09 -10.06 -26.93
CA LEU A 68 -11.36 -8.73 -26.38
C LEU A 68 -11.82 -8.82 -24.91
N VAL A 69 -12.73 -9.75 -24.58
CA VAL A 69 -13.20 -9.95 -23.20
C VAL A 69 -12.03 -10.33 -22.30
N HIS A 70 -11.20 -11.31 -22.68
CA HIS A 70 -10.01 -11.69 -21.90
C HIS A 70 -9.04 -10.51 -21.72
N HIS A 71 -8.78 -9.73 -22.77
CA HIS A 71 -7.93 -8.55 -22.71
C HIS A 71 -8.47 -7.48 -21.74
N LEU A 72 -9.77 -7.19 -21.80
CA LEU A 72 -10.41 -6.23 -20.90
C LEU A 72 -10.40 -6.73 -19.45
N SER A 73 -10.63 -8.02 -19.23
CA SER A 73 -10.54 -8.65 -17.90
C SER A 73 -9.13 -8.56 -17.31
N MET A 74 -8.08 -8.83 -18.10
CA MET A 74 -6.69 -8.66 -17.66
C MET A 74 -6.37 -7.20 -17.29
N ARG A 75 -6.78 -6.24 -18.13
CA ARG A 75 -6.58 -4.81 -17.85
C ARG A 75 -7.34 -4.36 -16.60
N ARG A 76 -8.54 -4.89 -16.37
CA ARG A 76 -9.32 -4.64 -15.15
C ARG A 76 -8.58 -5.13 -13.91
N ASN A 77 -8.08 -6.37 -13.93
CA ASN A 77 -7.32 -6.93 -12.81
C ASN A 77 -6.03 -6.14 -12.54
N LYS A 78 -5.27 -5.77 -13.58
CA LYS A 78 -4.10 -4.89 -13.45
C LYS A 78 -4.46 -3.56 -12.79
N ARG A 79 -5.56 -2.92 -13.21
CA ARG A 79 -6.01 -1.65 -12.63
C ARG A 79 -6.39 -1.80 -11.15
N CYS A 80 -7.07 -2.88 -10.78
CA CYS A 80 -7.42 -3.15 -9.38
C CYS A 80 -6.19 -3.36 -8.50
N LEU A 81 -5.19 -4.11 -8.97
CA LEU A 81 -3.92 -4.30 -8.28
C LEU A 81 -3.19 -2.98 -8.06
N LEU A 82 -3.01 -2.19 -9.12
CA LEU A 82 -2.32 -0.89 -9.02
C LEU A 82 -3.06 0.08 -8.08
N ALA A 83 -4.39 0.11 -8.12
CA ALA A 83 -5.18 0.95 -7.22
C ALA A 83 -5.00 0.55 -5.74
N TYR A 84 -4.97 -0.75 -5.46
CA TYR A 84 -4.72 -1.26 -4.10
C TYR A 84 -3.32 -0.89 -3.60
N HIS A 85 -2.29 -1.10 -4.42
CA HIS A 85 -0.91 -0.77 -4.05
C HIS A 85 -0.71 0.75 -3.90
N ARG A 86 -1.30 1.56 -4.78
CA ARG A 86 -1.21 3.02 -4.67
C ARG A 86 -1.88 3.52 -3.38
N ALA A 87 -3.07 3.03 -3.04
CA ALA A 87 -3.74 3.43 -1.81
C ALA A 87 -2.93 3.06 -0.54
N ARG A 88 -2.19 1.95 -0.57
CA ARG A 88 -1.27 1.58 0.50
C ARG A 88 -0.04 2.49 0.55
N ALA A 89 0.59 2.74 -0.59
CA ALA A 89 1.73 3.65 -0.69
C ALA A 89 1.38 5.06 -0.19
N GLU A 90 0.21 5.60 -0.56
CA GLU A 90 -0.29 6.89 -0.06
C GLU A 90 -0.34 6.94 1.47
N LYS A 91 -0.80 5.86 2.10
CA LYS A 91 -0.84 5.79 3.57
C LYS A 91 0.53 5.65 4.21
N LEU A 92 1.46 4.93 3.58
CA LEU A 92 2.84 4.84 4.05
C LEU A 92 3.57 6.18 3.94
N GLU A 93 3.40 6.86 2.81
CA GLU A 93 3.91 8.23 2.60
C GLU A 93 3.36 9.16 3.69
N GLU A 94 2.04 9.12 3.96
CA GLU A 94 1.42 9.92 5.03
C GLU A 94 2.05 9.66 6.41
N PHE A 95 2.36 8.40 6.75
CA PHE A 95 3.03 8.07 8.01
C PHE A 95 4.46 8.63 8.08
N CYS A 96 5.22 8.59 6.98
CA CYS A 96 6.54 9.23 6.92
C CYS A 96 6.46 10.74 7.19
N TRP A 97 5.47 11.42 6.63
CA TRP A 97 5.28 12.87 6.84
C TRP A 97 4.77 13.21 8.24
N GLN A 98 4.07 12.30 8.91
CA GLN A 98 3.63 12.47 10.30
C GLN A 98 4.73 12.14 11.33
N GLY A 99 5.92 11.73 10.88
CA GLY A 99 7.01 11.32 11.76
C GLY A 99 6.70 10.05 12.56
N ARG A 100 5.72 9.25 12.12
CA ARG A 100 5.44 7.95 12.73
C ARG A 100 6.45 6.94 12.22
N ASP A 101 7.25 6.40 13.13
CA ASP A 101 8.01 5.20 12.83
C ASP A 101 7.06 3.98 12.89
N VAL A 102 6.64 3.54 11.71
CA VAL A 102 5.75 2.38 11.55
C VAL A 102 6.41 1.10 12.10
N LEU A 103 7.75 1.07 12.21
CA LEU A 103 8.50 -0.03 12.81
C LEU A 103 8.36 -0.06 14.33
N ASP A 104 8.40 1.11 14.99
CA ASP A 104 8.20 1.23 16.43
C ASP A 104 6.75 0.92 16.84
N GLU A 105 5.76 1.32 16.02
CA GLU A 105 4.36 0.95 16.25
C GLU A 105 4.11 -0.57 16.10
N GLN A 106 4.81 -1.24 15.16
CA GLN A 106 4.79 -2.70 15.06
C GLN A 106 5.46 -3.37 16.26
N MET A 107 6.56 -2.81 16.76
CA MET A 107 7.31 -3.37 17.89
C MET A 107 6.59 -3.17 19.23
N GLN A 108 5.94 -2.02 19.44
CA GLN A 108 5.10 -1.77 20.62
C GLN A 108 3.81 -2.60 20.63
N GLN A 109 3.24 -2.90 19.46
CA GLN A 109 2.12 -3.85 19.40
C GLN A 109 2.55 -5.30 19.64
N GLY A 110 3.84 -5.62 19.45
CA GLY A 110 4.45 -6.92 19.74
C GLY A 110 5.09 -7.05 21.14
N GLY A 111 5.25 -5.95 21.89
CA GLY A 111 6.05 -5.91 23.11
C GLY A 111 5.35 -5.19 24.28
N ALA A 112 5.19 -5.93 25.38
CA ALA A 112 4.73 -5.51 26.70
C ALA A 112 3.22 -5.17 26.85
N GLY A 113 2.36 -6.20 26.83
CA GLY A 113 1.09 -6.16 27.58
C GLY A 113 -0.12 -6.90 27.02
N ALA A 114 -0.14 -7.29 25.74
CA ALA A 114 -1.33 -7.85 25.11
C ALA A 114 -1.30 -9.39 24.95
N GLN A 115 -1.27 -10.13 26.07
CA GLN A 115 -1.73 -11.53 26.07
C GLN A 115 -3.27 -11.57 26.02
N SER A 116 -3.91 -11.28 24.89
CA SER A 116 -5.35 -11.61 24.67
C SER A 116 -5.95 -11.30 23.29
N SER A 117 -5.17 -11.14 22.22
CA SER A 117 -5.74 -11.16 20.86
C SER A 117 -4.73 -11.70 19.85
N GLY A 118 -5.06 -12.83 19.23
CA GLY A 118 -4.14 -13.65 18.46
C GLY A 118 -3.46 -12.96 17.27
N GLY A 119 -2.17 -13.22 17.13
CA GLY A 119 -1.46 -13.26 15.84
C GLY A 119 -1.54 -12.00 14.97
N HIS A 120 -1.02 -10.87 15.44
CA HIS A 120 -0.76 -9.72 14.58
C HIS A 120 0.54 -9.93 13.79
N ALA A 121 0.45 -10.77 12.75
CA ALA A 121 1.47 -10.90 11.72
C ALA A 121 1.77 -9.53 11.09
N ASN A 122 3.04 -9.25 10.79
CA ASN A 122 3.54 -8.08 10.06
C ASN A 122 2.47 -7.50 9.12
N SER A 123 1.95 -6.31 9.45
CA SER A 123 0.89 -5.66 8.67
C SER A 123 1.38 -5.23 7.28
N LEU A 124 2.69 -5.10 7.14
CA LEU A 124 3.44 -4.72 5.96
C LEU A 124 3.99 -5.95 5.24
N SER A 125 3.99 -5.92 3.90
CA SER A 125 4.80 -6.85 3.12
C SER A 125 6.29 -6.47 3.22
N PRO A 126 7.23 -7.42 3.02
CA PRO A 126 8.66 -7.10 3.02
C PRO A 126 9.02 -6.06 1.96
N GLU A 127 8.34 -6.09 0.81
CA GLU A 127 8.53 -5.11 -0.27
C GLU A 127 8.02 -3.71 0.14
N GLU A 128 6.91 -3.64 0.89
CA GLU A 128 6.40 -2.37 1.43
C GLU A 128 7.34 -1.78 2.49
N MET A 129 8.00 -2.64 3.28
CA MET A 129 8.98 -2.20 4.27
C MET A 129 10.23 -1.62 3.62
N GLU A 130 10.73 -2.23 2.54
CA GLU A 130 11.85 -1.69 1.75
C GLU A 130 11.47 -0.35 1.11
N TYR A 131 10.27 -0.25 0.54
CA TYR A 131 9.75 1.01 -0.01
C TYR A 131 9.69 2.11 1.05
N PHE A 132 9.17 1.81 2.24
CA PHE A 132 9.09 2.77 3.35
C PHE A 132 10.48 3.28 3.77
N ARG A 133 11.47 2.39 3.88
CA ARG A 133 12.86 2.78 4.20
C ARG A 133 13.44 3.73 3.15
N HIS A 134 13.34 3.37 1.88
CA HIS A 134 13.84 4.23 0.79
C HIS A 134 13.13 5.58 0.72
N TYR A 135 11.82 5.62 0.99
CA TYR A 135 11.09 6.89 1.04
C TYR A 135 11.51 7.74 2.24
N SER A 136 11.69 7.13 3.41
CA SER A 136 12.19 7.80 4.61
C SER A 136 13.60 8.38 4.40
N ASP A 137 14.50 7.61 3.79
CA ASP A 137 15.86 8.05 3.47
C ASP A 137 15.85 9.23 2.48
N MET A 138 14.99 9.15 1.45
CA MET A 138 14.80 10.24 0.49
C MET A 138 14.27 11.50 1.17
N LEU A 139 13.29 11.35 2.07
CA LEU A 139 12.70 12.45 2.82
C LEU A 139 13.74 13.07 3.76
N ALA A 140 14.56 12.27 4.45
CA ALA A 140 15.64 12.75 5.30
C ALA A 140 16.71 13.51 4.50
N ALA A 141 17.11 13.00 3.34
CA ALA A 141 18.03 13.70 2.43
C ALA A 141 17.46 15.04 1.93
N TYR A 142 16.15 15.09 1.66
CA TYR A 142 15.47 16.33 1.27
C TYR A 142 15.41 17.34 2.42
N LYS A 143 15.06 16.89 3.64
CA LYS A 143 15.09 17.73 4.85
C LYS A 143 16.48 18.28 5.15
N GLY A 144 17.52 17.48 4.96
CA GLY A 144 18.90 17.90 5.21
C GLY A 144 19.37 19.11 4.38
N GLN A 145 18.65 19.46 3.31
CA GLN A 145 18.91 20.69 2.55
C GLN A 145 18.42 21.96 3.28
N TRP A 146 17.47 21.82 4.20
CA TRP A 146 16.79 22.90 4.92
C TRP A 146 17.06 22.76 6.42
N ILE A 147 18.10 23.44 6.91
CA ILE A 147 18.47 23.39 8.34
C ILE A 147 17.57 24.26 9.23
N ASP A 148 16.96 25.31 8.67
CA ASP A 148 16.16 26.28 9.43
C ASP A 148 14.66 25.97 9.41
N ILE A 149 14.22 24.97 8.64
CA ILE A 149 12.80 24.67 8.41
C ILE A 149 12.55 23.19 8.60
N ASP A 150 11.77 22.85 9.63
CA ASP A 150 11.25 21.48 9.78
C ASP A 150 10.04 21.26 8.87
N LEU A 151 10.25 20.52 7.78
CA LEU A 151 9.21 20.16 6.81
C LEU A 151 8.19 19.15 7.34
N THR A 152 8.47 18.51 8.48
CA THR A 152 7.55 17.60 9.18
C THR A 152 6.99 18.17 10.47
N GLY A 153 7.22 19.46 10.70
CA GLY A 153 6.68 20.17 11.83
C GLY A 153 5.16 20.26 11.79
N SER A 154 4.58 20.80 12.86
CA SER A 154 3.15 21.04 12.96
C SER A 154 2.64 21.94 11.83
N LEU A 155 1.58 21.51 11.15
CA LEU A 155 0.83 22.35 10.20
C LEU A 155 -0.08 23.35 10.90
N GLU A 156 -0.31 23.18 12.21
CA GLU A 156 -1.09 24.12 13.01
C GLU A 156 -0.22 25.29 13.46
N PRO A 157 -0.61 26.54 13.17
CA PRO A 157 0.18 27.70 13.54
C PRO A 157 0.24 27.85 15.07
N PRO A 158 1.39 28.23 15.63
CA PRO A 158 1.52 28.45 17.06
C PRO A 158 0.66 29.64 17.50
N LYS A 159 -0.06 29.48 18.62
CA LYS A 159 -0.89 30.53 19.21
C LYS A 159 -0.09 31.38 20.20
N ASP A 160 0.70 30.71 21.03
CA ASP A 160 1.49 31.30 22.11
C ASP A 160 2.92 30.76 22.07
N LEU A 161 3.87 31.54 22.59
CA LEU A 161 5.29 31.16 22.65
C LEU A 161 5.55 30.07 23.70
N PHE A 162 4.73 30.01 24.75
CA PHE A 162 4.87 29.06 25.84
C PHE A 162 3.62 28.18 25.95
N ILE A 163 3.83 26.89 26.25
CA ILE A 163 2.77 25.92 26.48
C ILE A 163 3.03 25.15 27.77
N ASP A 164 1.95 24.86 28.52
CA ASP A 164 2.01 23.96 29.66
C ASP A 164 1.71 22.54 29.19
N VAL A 165 2.67 21.61 29.34
CA VAL A 165 2.52 20.21 28.94
C VAL A 165 2.25 19.34 30.14
N ARG A 166 1.25 18.46 30.06
CA ARG A 166 0.98 17.41 31.05
C ARG A 166 1.47 16.07 30.55
N VAL A 167 2.35 15.43 31.30
CA VAL A 167 2.85 14.07 31.01
C VAL A 167 1.71 13.06 31.19
N LEU A 168 1.44 12.26 30.14
CA LEU A 168 0.40 11.23 30.16
C LEU A 168 0.92 9.86 30.58
N LYS A 169 2.19 9.57 30.30
CA LYS A 169 2.89 8.33 30.63
C LYS A 169 4.34 8.66 30.96
N ASP A 170 4.92 7.90 31.88
CA ASP A 170 6.33 8.04 32.22
C ASP A 170 7.19 7.68 30.99
N ALA A 171 8.05 8.61 30.59
CA ALA A 171 8.98 8.48 29.46
C ALA A 171 10.43 8.75 29.90
N GLY A 172 10.69 8.86 31.21
CA GLY A 172 12.00 9.25 31.73
C GLY A 172 12.33 10.72 31.49
N GLU A 173 13.62 11.03 31.41
CA GLU A 173 14.13 12.38 31.16
C GLU A 173 14.16 12.67 29.65
N ILE A 174 13.39 13.65 29.21
CA ILE A 174 13.36 14.11 27.82
C ILE A 174 14.21 15.37 27.73
N GLN A 175 15.30 15.31 26.97
CA GLN A 175 16.10 16.49 26.66
C GLN A 175 15.52 17.21 25.45
N THR A 176 15.34 18.53 25.60
CA THR A 176 15.00 19.39 24.48
C THR A 176 16.27 20.03 23.93
N GLU A 177 16.19 20.58 22.72
CA GLU A 177 17.33 21.25 22.06
C GLU A 177 17.91 22.44 22.86
N TYR A 178 17.15 22.98 23.83
CA TYR A 178 17.56 24.08 24.70
C TYR A 178 17.89 23.67 26.15
N GLY A 179 17.94 22.36 26.45
CA GLY A 179 18.21 21.82 27.79
C GLY A 179 16.93 21.35 28.47
#